data_AF-A0A3C2A2B2-F1
#
_entry.id   AF-A0A3C2A2B2-F1
#
_cell.length_a   1.000
_cell.length_b   1.000
_cell.length_c   1.000
_cell.angle_alpha   90.00
_cell.angle_beta   90.00
_cell.angle_gamma   90.00
#
_symmetry.space_group_name_H-M   'P 1'
#
loop_
_entity.id
_entity.type
_entity.pdbx_description
1 polymer ?
#
loop_
_entity_poly.entity_id
_entity_poly.type
_entity_poly.pdbx_seq_one_letter_code
_entity_poly.pdbx_strand_id
1 'polypeptide(L)'
;MMKSLYQSLVQRGIQLHVEGDQLKISAPEGSMTPELLQQLKASKAELMAWIKKYQTKSAETTVTPIPQAVAAEQGYPVSAGQRRMWVLSQVPAVSASYHLPHQMPIREAIDQAKFRAALVA
;
A
#
# COMPACT_ATOMS: atom_id res chain seq x y z
N MET A 1 11.50 -21.74 -7.37
CA MET A 1 11.27 -21.33 -8.78
C MET A 1 10.10 -20.37 -8.93
N MET A 2 8.88 -20.67 -8.46
CA MET A 2 7.74 -19.76 -8.70
C MET A 2 7.83 -18.40 -7.97
N LYS A 3 8.41 -18.38 -6.76
CA LYS A 3 8.66 -17.14 -6.01
C LYS A 3 9.59 -16.16 -6.75
N SER A 4 10.66 -16.66 -7.38
CA SER A 4 11.60 -15.81 -8.11
C SER A 4 11.00 -15.26 -9.40
N LEU A 5 10.16 -16.04 -10.09
CA LEU A 5 9.39 -15.55 -11.23
C LEU A 5 8.42 -14.43 -10.81
N TYR A 6 7.61 -14.66 -9.78
CA TYR A 6 6.69 -13.64 -9.25
C TYR A 6 7.42 -12.37 -8.81
N GLN A 7 8.54 -12.50 -8.09
CA GLN A 7 9.35 -11.35 -7.67
C GLN A 7 9.93 -10.56 -8.86
N SER A 8 10.40 -11.26 -9.89
CA SER A 8 10.92 -10.60 -11.10
C SER A 8 9.84 -9.80 -11.85
N LEU A 9 8.59 -10.27 -11.83
CA LEU A 9 7.45 -9.57 -12.41
C LEU A 9 7.10 -8.32 -11.61
N VAL A 10 7.00 -8.44 -10.28
CA VAL A 10 6.72 -7.31 -9.39
C VAL A 10 7.81 -6.23 -9.48
N GLN A 11 9.09 -6.62 -9.57
CA GLN A 11 10.21 -5.68 -9.77
C GLN A 11 10.11 -4.90 -11.09
N ARG A 12 9.48 -5.48 -12.12
CA ARG A 12 9.21 -4.82 -13.41
C ARG A 12 7.91 -4.02 -13.40
N GLY A 13 7.26 -3.87 -12.24
CA GLY A 13 5.97 -3.18 -12.09
C GLY A 13 4.77 -3.99 -12.58
N ILE A 14 4.94 -5.29 -12.84
CA ILE A 14 3.88 -6.18 -13.32
C ILE A 14 3.17 -6.78 -12.11
N GLN A 15 1.92 -6.39 -11.91
CA GLN A 15 1.05 -6.92 -10.86
C GLN A 15 0.16 -8.03 -11.41
N LEU A 16 0.04 -9.11 -10.64
CA LEU A 16 -0.74 -10.29 -10.97
C LEU A 16 -1.87 -10.45 -9.95
N HIS A 17 -3.10 -10.52 -10.41
CA HIS A 17 -4.28 -10.81 -9.59
C HIS A 17 -4.99 -12.05 -10.13
N VAL A 18 -5.39 -12.94 -9.23
CA VAL A 18 -6.27 -14.06 -9.56
C VAL A 18 -7.68 -13.68 -9.17
N GLU A 19 -8.60 -13.67 -10.14
CA GLU A 19 -10.02 -13.41 -9.93
C GLU A 19 -10.81 -14.62 -10.44
N GLY A 20 -11.30 -15.44 -9.50
CA GLY A 20 -11.89 -16.74 -9.79
C GLY A 20 -10.89 -17.70 -10.45
N ASP A 21 -11.05 -17.93 -11.75
CA ASP A 21 -10.19 -18.80 -12.56
C ASP A 21 -9.40 -18.04 -13.65
N GLN A 22 -9.41 -16.71 -13.58
CA GLN A 22 -8.66 -15.85 -14.50
C GLN A 22 -7.47 -15.19 -13.79
N LEU A 23 -6.35 -15.09 -14.51
CA LEU A 23 -5.18 -14.34 -14.10
C LEU A 23 -5.21 -12.97 -14.78
N LYS A 24 -5.57 -11.93 -14.04
CA LYS A 24 -5.46 -10.53 -14.47
C LYS A 24 -4.03 -10.04 -14.29
N ILE A 25 -3.54 -9.35 -15.30
CA ILE A 25 -2.18 -8.80 -15.36
C ILE A 25 -2.31 -7.30 -15.53
N SER A 26 -1.78 -6.52 -14.59
CA SER A 26 -1.61 -5.08 -14.72
C SER A 26 -0.13 -4.80 -14.91
N ALA A 27 0.22 -4.21 -16.05
CA ALA A 27 1.59 -4.03 -16.47
C ALA A 27 1.75 -2.64 -17.12
N PRO A 28 2.85 -1.91 -16.85
CA PRO A 28 3.13 -0.66 -17.56
C PRO A 28 3.32 -0.90 -19.06
N GLU A 29 3.01 0.10 -19.89
CA GLU A 29 3.17 0.00 -21.35
C GLU A 29 4.59 -0.42 -21.74
N GLY A 30 4.70 -1.35 -22.69
CA GLY A 30 5.99 -1.87 -23.17
C GLY A 30 6.66 -2.94 -22.29
N SER A 31 6.13 -3.25 -21.11
CA SER A 31 6.73 -4.26 -20.20
C SER A 31 6.35 -5.72 -20.52
N MET A 32 5.32 -5.93 -21.35
CA MET A 32 4.90 -7.25 -21.82
C MET A 32 5.62 -7.63 -23.11
N THR A 33 6.80 -8.25 -23.00
CA THR A 33 7.50 -8.80 -24.17
C THR A 33 6.87 -10.13 -24.61
N PRO A 34 6.99 -10.53 -25.90
CA PRO A 34 6.48 -11.80 -26.40
C PRO A 34 7.01 -13.03 -25.63
N GLU A 35 8.27 -12.99 -25.22
CA GLU A 35 8.94 -14.06 -24.46
C GLU A 35 8.30 -14.19 -23.07
N LEU A 36 8.01 -13.05 -22.42
CA LEU A 36 7.37 -13.02 -21.12
C LEU A 36 5.92 -13.55 -21.18
N LEU A 37 5.20 -13.21 -22.24
CA LEU A 37 3.85 -13.74 -22.50
C LEU A 37 3.87 -15.26 -22.69
N GLN A 38 4.86 -15.79 -23.41
CA GLN A 38 5.00 -17.22 -23.61
C GLN A 38 5.33 -17.94 -22.30
N GLN A 39 6.24 -17.38 -21.50
CA GLN A 39 6.58 -17.91 -20.17
C GLN A 39 5.38 -17.89 -19.21
N LEU A 40 4.60 -16.81 -19.21
CA LEU A 40 3.39 -16.69 -18.39
C LEU A 40 2.31 -17.69 -18.82
N LYS A 41 2.16 -17.94 -20.14
CA LYS A 41 1.23 -18.97 -20.65
C LYS A 41 1.67 -20.37 -20.25
N ALA A 42 2.95 -20.69 -20.39
CA ALA A 42 3.50 -22.01 -20.03
C ALA A 42 3.36 -22.32 -18.53
N SER A 43 3.55 -21.32 -17.67
CA SER A 43 3.47 -21.47 -16.22
C SER A 43 2.14 -21.01 -15.60
N LYS A 44 1.10 -20.74 -16.41
CA LYS A 44 -0.16 -20.14 -15.94
C LYS A 44 -0.81 -20.93 -14.80
N ALA A 45 -0.96 -22.25 -14.98
CA ALA A 45 -1.64 -23.11 -14.01
C ALA A 45 -0.90 -23.14 -12.66
N GLU A 46 0.42 -23.32 -12.69
CA GLU A 46 1.24 -23.35 -11.49
C GLU A 46 1.30 -21.98 -10.79
N LEU A 47 1.35 -20.89 -11.57
CA LEU A 47 1.40 -19.52 -11.05
C LEU A 47 0.07 -19.13 -10.39
N MET A 48 -1.07 -19.51 -11.00
CA MET A 48 -2.39 -19.35 -10.37
C MET A 48 -2.50 -20.17 -9.09
N ALA A 49 -2.05 -21.43 -9.08
CA ALA A 49 -2.06 -22.28 -7.88
C ALA A 49 -1.18 -21.70 -6.76
N TRP A 50 -0.01 -21.18 -7.11
CA TRP A 50 0.90 -20.52 -6.17
C TRP A 50 0.27 -19.24 -5.61
N ILE A 51 -0.26 -18.36 -6.46
CA ILE A 51 -0.92 -17.12 -6.00
C ILE A 51 -2.13 -17.46 -5.12
N LYS A 52 -3.00 -18.40 -5.51
CA LYS A 52 -4.13 -18.86 -4.67
C LYS A 52 -3.63 -19.34 -3.30
N LYS A 53 -2.60 -20.20 -3.25
CA LYS A 53 -2.03 -20.71 -1.98
C LYS A 53 -1.57 -19.60 -1.02
N TYR A 54 -0.98 -18.52 -1.54
CA TYR A 54 -0.49 -17.41 -0.71
C TYR A 54 -1.52 -16.30 -0.49
N GLN A 55 -2.50 -16.14 -1.38
CA GLN A 55 -3.71 -15.35 -1.13
C GLN A 55 -4.56 -16.01 -0.03
N THR A 56 -4.62 -17.34 0.04
CA THR A 56 -5.40 -18.03 1.09
C THR A 56 -4.82 -17.81 2.49
N LYS A 57 -3.50 -17.59 2.63
CA LYS A 57 -2.92 -17.17 3.92
C LYS A 57 -3.34 -15.76 4.35
N SER A 58 -3.83 -14.92 3.43
CA SER A 58 -4.53 -13.67 3.77
C SER A 58 -6.06 -13.80 3.71
N ALA A 59 -6.61 -14.94 3.27
CA ALA A 59 -8.04 -15.12 2.99
C ALA A 59 -8.87 -15.65 4.17
N GLU A 60 -8.27 -15.94 5.33
CA GLU A 60 -9.05 -15.97 6.58
C GLU A 60 -9.51 -14.56 7.00
N THR A 61 -8.98 -13.52 6.35
CA THR A 61 -9.60 -12.20 6.36
C THR A 61 -10.30 -12.02 5.02
N THR A 62 -11.58 -12.41 4.96
CA THR A 62 -12.51 -11.77 4.02
C THR A 62 -12.26 -10.28 4.13
N VAL A 63 -11.84 -9.63 3.03
CA VAL A 63 -11.67 -8.18 3.01
C VAL A 63 -13.06 -7.57 3.11
N THR A 64 -13.53 -7.43 4.35
CA THR A 64 -14.77 -6.74 4.65
C THR A 64 -14.47 -5.24 4.57
N PRO A 65 -15.36 -4.45 3.94
CA PRO A 65 -15.26 -3.01 4.02
C PRO A 65 -15.18 -2.58 5.48
N ILE A 66 -14.30 -1.63 5.79
CA ILE A 66 -14.26 -1.03 7.13
C ILE A 66 -15.62 -0.37 7.34
N PRO A 67 -16.41 -0.81 8.35
CA PRO A 67 -17.73 -0.25 8.57
C PRO A 67 -17.60 1.23 8.95
N GLN A 68 -18.56 2.03 8.51
CA GLN A 68 -18.63 3.42 8.91
C GLN A 68 -18.78 3.51 10.43
N ALA A 69 -17.96 4.34 11.07
CA ALA A 69 -18.08 4.57 12.50
C ALA A 69 -19.42 5.26 12.81
N VAL A 70 -20.13 4.78 13.84
CA VAL A 70 -21.34 5.44 14.35
C VAL A 70 -20.94 6.80 14.90
N ALA A 71 -21.72 7.85 14.65
CA ALA A 71 -21.48 9.18 15.19
C ALA A 71 -21.42 9.13 16.73
N ALA A 72 -20.37 9.69 17.32
CA ALA A 72 -20.18 9.75 18.75
C ALA A 72 -20.21 11.21 19.22
N GLU A 73 -21.23 11.58 20.00
CA GLU A 73 -21.42 12.94 20.54
C GLU A 73 -20.21 13.45 21.34
N GLN A 74 -19.49 12.55 21.99
CA GLN A 74 -18.33 12.86 22.84
C GLN A 74 -16.98 12.55 22.15
N GLY A 75 -17.00 12.19 20.87
CA GLY A 75 -15.83 11.78 20.11
C GLY A 75 -15.45 10.30 20.24
N TYR A 76 -14.41 9.90 19.53
CA TYR A 76 -13.95 8.51 19.45
C TYR A 76 -12.80 8.22 20.41
N PRO A 77 -12.70 6.99 20.93
CA PRO A 77 -11.53 6.59 21.71
C PRO A 77 -10.27 6.65 20.84
N VAL A 78 -9.20 7.21 21.40
CA VAL A 78 -7.89 7.19 20.76
C VAL A 78 -7.40 5.74 20.59
N SER A 79 -6.73 5.50 19.46
CA SER A 79 -6.06 4.23 19.21
C SER A 79 -4.96 3.98 20.24
N ALA A 80 -4.52 2.72 20.38
CA ALA A 80 -3.40 2.38 21.26
C ALA A 80 -2.12 3.18 20.92
N GLY A 81 -1.86 3.40 19.61
CA GLY A 81 -0.73 4.22 19.15
C GLY A 81 -0.86 5.68 19.54
N GLN A 82 -2.05 6.27 19.36
CA GLN A 82 -2.32 7.66 19.76
C GLN A 82 -2.22 7.84 21.29
N ARG A 83 -2.76 6.90 22.08
CA ARG A 83 -2.65 6.93 23.54
C ARG A 83 -1.19 6.85 24.01
N ARG A 84 -0.41 5.95 23.40
CA ARG A 84 1.03 5.84 23.68
C ARG A 84 1.75 7.16 23.40
N MET A 85 1.51 7.78 22.24
CA MET A 85 2.11 9.07 21.90
C MET A 85 1.72 10.16 22.91
N TRP A 86 0.44 10.21 23.32
CA TRP A 86 -0.02 11.14 24.33
C TRP A 86 0.74 10.98 25.65
N VAL A 87 0.89 9.74 26.16
CA VAL A 87 1.66 9.48 27.39
C VAL A 87 3.13 9.91 27.25
N LEU A 88 3.77 9.56 26.13
CA LEU A 88 5.17 9.93 25.88
C LEU A 88 5.38 11.44 25.79
N SER A 89 4.39 12.18 25.27
CA SER A 89 4.45 13.65 25.18
C SER A 89 4.44 14.35 26.54
N GLN A 90 3.98 13.68 27.61
CA GLN A 90 3.96 14.25 28.97
C GLN A 90 5.35 14.30 29.63
N VAL A 91 6.34 13.59 29.06
CA VAL A 91 7.72 13.56 29.56
C VAL A 91 8.60 14.36 28.59
N PRO A 92 9.06 15.58 28.93
CA PRO A 92 9.72 16.48 27.98
C PRO A 92 10.93 15.87 27.26
N ALA A 93 11.77 15.11 27.98
CA ALA A 93 12.96 14.47 27.42
C ALA A 93 12.62 13.36 26.40
N VAL A 94 11.46 12.70 26.53
CA VAL A 94 11.01 11.65 25.63
C VAL A 94 10.22 12.23 24.46
N SER A 95 9.45 13.29 24.70
CA SER A 95 8.72 14.03 23.69
C SER A 95 9.64 14.55 22.57
N ALA A 96 10.79 15.12 22.96
CA ALA A 96 11.78 15.62 22.00
C ALA A 96 12.33 14.55 21.05
N SER A 97 12.38 13.27 21.45
CA SER A 97 12.84 12.16 20.61
C SER A 97 11.93 11.87 19.41
N TYR A 98 10.70 12.39 19.42
CA TYR A 98 9.74 12.24 18.32
C TYR A 98 9.64 13.49 17.44
N HIS A 99 10.45 14.52 17.71
CA HIS A 99 10.59 15.64 16.79
C HIS A 99 11.45 15.22 15.61
N LEU A 100 10.85 15.09 14.43
CA LEU A 100 11.53 14.81 13.16
C LEU A 100 11.48 16.04 12.26
N PRO A 101 12.23 17.12 12.58
CA PRO A 101 12.24 18.31 11.73
C PRO A 101 12.82 17.94 10.36
N HIS A 102 12.07 18.21 9.32
CA HIS A 102 12.50 18.04 7.94
C HIS A 102 12.25 19.33 7.18
N GLN A 103 13.21 19.73 6.34
CA GLN A 103 13.09 20.86 5.44
C GLN A 103 13.37 20.39 4.02
N MET A 104 12.42 20.64 3.12
CA MET A 104 12.57 20.33 1.70
C MET A 104 12.54 21.65 0.92
N PRO A 105 13.69 22.12 0.38
CA PRO A 105 13.71 23.33 -0.41
C PRO A 105 13.00 23.10 -1.74
N ILE A 106 12.05 23.96 -2.06
CA ILE A 106 11.39 24.00 -3.36
C ILE A 106 12.27 24.86 -4.28
N ARG A 107 12.69 24.29 -5.40
CA ARG A 107 13.70 24.91 -6.28
C ARG A 107 13.06 25.79 -7.35
N GLU A 108 11.79 25.54 -7.66
CA GLU A 108 11.01 26.27 -8.65
C GLU A 108 10.12 27.35 -8.01
N ALA A 109 9.70 28.32 -8.81
CA ALA A 109 8.72 29.31 -8.39
C ALA A 109 7.39 28.62 -8.06
N ILE A 110 6.90 28.85 -6.84
CA ILE A 110 5.59 28.35 -6.38
C ILE A 110 4.57 29.48 -6.36
N ASP A 111 3.37 29.21 -6.87
CA ASP A 111 2.22 30.08 -6.66
C ASP A 111 1.76 29.95 -5.20
N GLN A 112 2.16 30.93 -4.39
CA GLN A 112 1.87 30.91 -2.96
C GLN A 112 0.38 30.94 -2.65
N ALA A 113 -0.44 31.59 -3.50
CA ALA A 113 -1.87 31.67 -3.28
C ALA A 113 -2.53 30.31 -3.48
N LYS A 114 -2.18 29.61 -4.57
CA LYS A 114 -2.65 28.24 -4.82
C LYS A 114 -2.14 27.25 -3.77
N PHE A 115 -0.87 27.36 -3.37
CA PHE A 115 -0.30 26.50 -2.35
C PHE A 115 -1.04 26.64 -1.01
N ARG A 116 -1.33 27.87 -0.57
CA ARG A 116 -2.13 28.11 0.64
C ARG A 116 -3.55 27.56 0.52
N ALA A 117 -4.20 27.76 -0.62
CA ALA A 117 -5.54 27.22 -0.85
C ALA A 117 -5.59 25.69 -0.73
N ALA A 118 -4.55 24.98 -1.18
CA ALA A 118 -4.47 23.52 -1.08
C ALA A 118 -4.26 22.98 0.34
N LEU A 119 -3.75 23.79 1.28
CA LEU A 119 -3.51 23.36 2.67
C LEU A 119 -4.71 23.54 3.60
N VAL A 120 -5.69 24.37 3.20
CA VAL A 120 -6.85 24.75 4.04
C VAL A 120 -8.14 24.07 3.57
N ALA A 121 -8.06 23.18 2.56
CA ALA A 121 -9.19 22.44 2.00
C ALA A 121 -9.61 21.23 2.84
#